data_AF-A0A7R9JFR5-F1
#
_entry.id   AF-A0A7R9JFR5-F1
#
_cell.length_a   1.000
_cell.length_b   1.000
_cell.length_c   1.000
_cell.angle_alpha   90.00
_cell.angle_beta   90.00
_cell.angle_gamma   90.00
#
_symmetry.space_group_name_H-M   'P 1'
#
loop_
_entity.id
_entity.type
_entity.pdbx_description
1 polymer ?
#
loop_
_entity_poly.entity_id
_entity_poly.type
_entity_poly.pdbx_seq_one_letter_code
_entity_poly.pdbx_strand_id
1 'polypeptide(L)'
;FQIALVDFMKLLDITPDGYIGHSVGELGCAYMDGCFTAEETLLASYYRGLASNETELIPGYMAAIGLGYKDVKDLCPPEIDVACHNSSSSSTISGPEEIVKTFVKQLQKEHIFARAVNVANIAYHSRYIRPAAPKLLEYLKKLVTDPKPRSSKWISSSIPESEWKTPLAKYSSAEYHTNNLLSPVLFEESTKCIPNNAIVIEIAPHGLLQAIIRKSFAQNGHHISLALRGHPNSTEFLLAAVGKLYMAGLLPKVSNL
;
A
#
# COMPACT_ATOMS: atom_id res chain seq x y z
N PHE A 1 6.27 9.33 -8.47
CA PHE A 1 7.31 8.28 -8.42
C PHE A 1 6.78 6.92 -8.90
N GLN A 2 5.74 6.35 -8.27
CA GLN A 2 5.21 5.03 -8.67
C GLN A 2 4.75 4.99 -10.14
N ILE A 3 4.05 6.02 -10.63
CA ILE A 3 3.67 6.17 -12.07
C ILE A 3 4.89 5.96 -12.99
N ALA A 4 6.00 6.66 -12.71
CA ALA A 4 7.21 6.57 -13.52
C ALA A 4 7.85 5.17 -13.47
N LEU A 5 7.81 4.50 -12.31
CA LEU A 5 8.27 3.11 -12.22
C LEU A 5 7.35 2.14 -12.99
N VAL A 6 6.03 2.37 -12.96
CA VAL A 6 5.08 1.60 -13.79
C VAL A 6 5.41 1.78 -15.27
N ASP A 7 5.65 3.01 -15.71
CA ASP A 7 6.02 3.29 -17.11
C ASP A 7 7.39 2.71 -17.47
N PHE A 8 8.35 2.72 -16.53
CA PHE A 8 9.63 2.04 -16.71
C PHE A 8 9.45 0.52 -16.95
N MET A 9 8.55 -0.13 -16.21
CA MET A 9 8.24 -1.55 -16.45
C MET A 9 7.60 -1.78 -17.82
N LYS A 10 6.72 -0.87 -18.27
CA LYS A 10 6.14 -0.92 -19.62
C LYS A 10 7.19 -0.71 -20.71
N LEU A 11 8.14 0.20 -20.51
CA LEU A 11 9.28 0.40 -21.44
C LEU A 11 10.11 -0.87 -21.58
N LEU A 12 10.30 -1.61 -20.49
CA LEU A 12 10.96 -2.92 -20.49
C LEU A 12 10.12 -4.06 -21.07
N ASP A 13 8.91 -3.78 -21.59
CA ASP A 13 7.97 -4.79 -22.11
C ASP A 13 7.57 -5.84 -21.06
N ILE A 14 7.56 -5.46 -19.78
CA ILE A 14 7.15 -6.33 -18.68
C ILE A 14 5.69 -6.03 -18.33
N THR A 15 4.82 -7.00 -18.63
CA THR A 15 3.41 -6.95 -18.27
C THR A 15 3.16 -7.80 -17.01
N PRO A 16 2.58 -7.24 -15.94
CA PRO A 16 2.30 -8.02 -14.73
C PRO A 16 1.13 -8.98 -14.93
N ASP A 17 1.24 -10.16 -14.30
CA ASP A 17 0.16 -11.14 -14.19
C ASP A 17 -0.88 -10.73 -13.13
N GLY A 18 -0.45 -10.00 -12.10
CA GLY A 18 -1.29 -9.46 -11.03
C GLY A 18 -0.59 -8.35 -10.26
N TYR A 19 -1.36 -7.55 -9.53
CA TYR A 19 -0.84 -6.48 -8.67
C TYR A 19 -1.72 -6.24 -7.45
N ILE A 20 -1.04 -5.84 -6.37
CA ILE A 20 -1.61 -5.58 -5.06
C ILE A 20 -1.08 -4.22 -4.61
N GLY A 21 -1.98 -3.34 -4.16
CA GLY A 21 -1.60 -2.08 -3.55
C GLY A 21 -1.47 -2.22 -2.04
N HIS A 22 -0.67 -1.37 -1.41
CA HIS A 22 -0.66 -1.21 0.04
C HIS A 22 -1.06 0.23 0.34
N SER A 23 -2.18 0.43 1.03
CA SER A 23 -2.71 1.76 1.35
C SER A 23 -2.84 2.63 0.08
N VAL A 24 -2.21 3.82 0.07
CA VAL A 24 -2.14 4.76 -1.05
C VAL A 24 -1.55 4.14 -2.33
N GLY A 25 -0.81 3.03 -2.22
CA GLY A 25 -0.30 2.27 -3.37
C GLY A 25 -1.41 1.73 -4.28
N GLU A 26 -2.66 1.61 -3.81
CA GLU A 26 -3.80 1.26 -4.67
C GLU A 26 -4.08 2.32 -5.76
N LEU A 27 -3.63 3.57 -5.60
CA LEU A 27 -3.65 4.55 -6.70
C LEU A 27 -2.66 4.16 -7.82
N GLY A 28 -1.51 3.61 -7.45
CA GLY A 28 -0.56 3.04 -8.42
C GLY A 28 -1.14 1.80 -9.13
N CYS A 29 -1.93 0.99 -8.43
CA CYS A 29 -2.68 -0.12 -9.04
C CYS A 29 -3.74 0.39 -10.02
N ALA A 30 -4.50 1.43 -9.68
CA ALA A 30 -5.47 2.02 -10.59
C ALA A 30 -4.81 2.52 -11.89
N TYR A 31 -3.60 3.10 -11.79
CA TYR A 31 -2.81 3.47 -12.96
C TYR A 31 -2.34 2.26 -13.77
N MET A 32 -1.79 1.23 -13.11
CA MET A 32 -1.34 -0.01 -13.76
C MET A 32 -2.49 -0.73 -14.49
N ASP A 33 -3.69 -0.72 -13.90
CA ASP A 33 -4.89 -1.35 -14.44
C ASP A 33 -5.52 -0.57 -15.61
N GLY A 34 -5.00 0.63 -15.92
CA GLY A 34 -5.59 1.53 -16.91
C GLY A 34 -6.90 2.19 -16.46
N CYS A 35 -7.29 1.99 -15.20
CA CYS A 35 -8.43 2.65 -14.58
C CYS A 35 -8.21 4.16 -14.51
N PHE A 36 -7.04 4.59 -14.03
CA PHE A 36 -6.65 5.99 -13.98
C PHE A 36 -5.59 6.33 -15.03
N THR A 37 -5.68 7.54 -15.56
CA THR A 37 -4.59 8.24 -16.24
C THR A 37 -3.52 8.68 -15.24
N ALA A 38 -2.36 9.13 -15.75
CA ALA A 38 -1.32 9.69 -14.89
C ALA A 38 -1.83 10.93 -14.12
N GLU A 39 -2.59 11.80 -14.79
CA GLU A 39 -3.20 12.98 -14.20
C GLU A 39 -4.19 12.63 -13.08
N GLU A 40 -5.13 11.73 -13.34
CA GLU A 40 -6.09 11.26 -12.32
C GLU A 40 -5.37 10.64 -11.12
N THR A 41 -4.30 9.88 -11.36
CA THR A 41 -3.50 9.28 -10.28
C THR A 41 -2.81 10.35 -9.41
N LEU A 42 -2.23 11.37 -10.04
CA LEU A 42 -1.59 12.48 -9.34
C LEU A 42 -2.62 13.32 -8.56
N LEU A 43 -3.73 13.68 -9.20
CA LEU A 43 -4.79 14.47 -8.57
C LEU A 43 -5.49 13.70 -7.45
N ALA A 44 -5.76 12.40 -7.62
CA ALA A 44 -6.34 11.58 -6.55
C ALA A 44 -5.40 11.50 -5.33
N SER A 45 -4.10 11.34 -5.56
CA SER A 45 -3.10 11.38 -4.48
C SER A 45 -3.05 12.75 -3.81
N TYR A 46 -3.11 13.82 -4.60
CA TYR A 46 -3.13 15.20 -4.10
C TYR A 46 -4.39 15.44 -3.24
N TYR A 47 -5.57 15.12 -3.74
CA TYR A 47 -6.84 15.30 -3.04
C TYR A 47 -6.95 14.45 -1.77
N ARG A 48 -6.37 13.24 -1.74
CA ARG A 48 -6.26 12.43 -0.52
C ARG A 48 -5.49 13.17 0.58
N GLY A 49 -4.35 13.76 0.23
CA GLY A 49 -3.56 14.58 1.16
C GLY A 49 -4.28 15.86 1.56
N LEU A 50 -4.83 16.58 0.58
CA LEU A 50 -5.53 17.85 0.78
C LEU A 50 -6.73 17.68 1.72
N ALA A 51 -7.60 16.70 1.45
CA ALA A 51 -8.77 16.42 2.28
C ALA A 51 -8.36 16.10 3.73
N SER A 52 -7.26 15.37 3.92
CA SER A 52 -6.74 15.07 5.27
C SER A 52 -6.23 16.33 5.97
N ASN A 53 -5.52 17.21 5.26
CA ASN A 53 -4.92 18.42 5.82
C ASN A 53 -5.93 19.54 6.10
N GLU A 54 -6.98 19.66 5.30
CA GLU A 54 -8.04 20.66 5.49
C GLU A 54 -9.13 20.21 6.47
N THR A 55 -9.02 19.00 7.01
CA THR A 55 -9.97 18.48 7.99
C THR A 55 -9.36 18.60 9.36
N GLU A 56 -10.12 19.13 10.32
CA GLU A 56 -9.72 19.10 11.73
C GLU A 56 -9.77 17.65 12.22
N LEU A 57 -8.58 17.11 12.52
CA LEU A 57 -8.38 15.75 12.99
C LEU A 57 -7.65 15.80 14.32
N ILE A 58 -7.84 14.76 15.14
CA ILE A 58 -7.03 14.61 16.35
C ILE A 58 -5.55 14.44 15.95
N PRO A 59 -4.59 14.79 16.84
CA PRO A 59 -3.21 14.35 16.68
C PRO A 59 -3.15 12.82 16.64
N GLY A 60 -2.84 12.30 15.47
CA GLY A 60 -2.80 10.86 15.18
C GLY A 60 -1.37 10.33 15.12
N TYR A 61 -1.22 9.03 15.33
CA TYR A 61 0.06 8.35 15.24
C TYR A 61 -0.10 6.93 14.75
N MET A 62 0.89 6.45 14.00
CA MET A 62 0.95 5.09 13.50
C MET A 62 2.28 4.44 13.84
N ALA A 63 2.24 3.15 14.16
CA ALA A 63 3.44 2.38 14.49
C ALA A 63 3.40 0.98 13.86
N ALA A 64 4.52 0.57 13.27
CA ALA A 64 4.73 -0.79 12.82
C ALA A 64 5.08 -1.68 14.02
N ILE A 65 4.35 -2.77 14.19
CA ILE A 65 4.49 -3.72 15.29
C ILE A 65 4.99 -5.06 14.74
N GLY A 66 5.90 -5.71 15.48
CA GLY A 66 6.46 -7.03 15.19
C GLY A 66 5.55 -8.18 15.61
N LEU A 67 4.24 -7.99 15.50
CA LEU A 67 3.19 -8.97 15.77
C LEU A 67 2.18 -8.91 14.62
N GLY A 68 1.63 -10.06 14.22
CA GLY A 68 0.57 -10.10 13.22
C GLY A 68 -0.76 -9.59 13.77
N TYR A 69 -1.74 -9.39 12.88
CA TYR A 69 -3.08 -8.92 13.26
C TYR A 69 -3.71 -9.79 14.37
N LYS A 70 -3.60 -11.11 14.23
CA LYS A 70 -4.21 -12.07 15.16
C LYS A 70 -3.69 -11.93 16.59
N ASP A 71 -2.42 -11.57 16.76
CA ASP A 71 -1.76 -11.47 18.05
C ASP A 71 -1.88 -10.06 18.64
N VAL A 72 -1.82 -9.02 17.80
CA VAL A 72 -1.84 -7.63 18.28
C VAL A 72 -3.24 -7.13 18.64
N LYS A 73 -4.29 -7.63 17.95
CA LYS A 73 -5.65 -7.09 18.10
C LYS A 73 -6.20 -7.19 19.53
N ASP A 74 -5.82 -8.24 20.27
CA ASP A 74 -6.30 -8.50 21.62
C ASP A 74 -5.41 -7.80 22.68
N LEU A 75 -4.25 -7.28 22.26
CA LEU A 75 -3.36 -6.46 23.07
C LEU A 75 -3.62 -4.96 22.92
N CYS A 76 -4.21 -4.55 21.79
CA CYS A 76 -4.48 -3.15 21.50
C CYS A 76 -5.49 -2.56 22.51
N PRO A 77 -5.19 -1.36 23.07
CA PRO A 77 -6.19 -0.55 23.75
C PRO A 77 -7.42 -0.28 22.86
N PRO A 78 -8.62 -0.06 23.44
CA PRO A 78 -9.86 0.18 22.68
C PRO A 78 -9.80 1.36 21.68
N GLU A 79 -8.92 2.32 21.92
CA GLU A 79 -8.69 3.51 21.10
C GLU A 79 -7.73 3.27 19.93
N ILE A 80 -7.07 2.12 19.86
CA ILE A 80 -6.11 1.79 18.81
C ILE A 80 -6.75 0.81 17.83
N ASP A 81 -6.86 1.22 16.58
CA ASP A 81 -7.26 0.34 15.49
C ASP A 81 -6.02 -0.33 14.88
N VAL A 82 -6.13 -1.60 14.46
CA VAL A 82 -5.10 -2.26 13.65
C VAL A 82 -5.33 -1.86 12.19
N ALA A 83 -4.53 -0.91 11.71
CA ALA A 83 -4.67 -0.27 10.41
C ALA A 83 -4.16 -1.12 9.24
N CYS A 84 -3.08 -1.88 9.41
CA CYS A 84 -2.49 -2.68 8.34
C CYS A 84 -2.17 -4.09 8.82
N HIS A 85 -2.67 -5.09 8.11
CA HIS A 85 -2.32 -6.50 8.29
C HIS A 85 -1.19 -6.80 7.31
N ASN A 86 0.07 -6.64 7.74
CA ASN A 86 1.20 -6.75 6.81
C ASN A 86 1.63 -8.21 6.60
N SER A 87 1.66 -9.00 7.68
CA SER A 87 1.93 -10.44 7.68
C SER A 87 1.53 -11.08 9.01
N SER A 88 1.66 -12.40 9.10
CA SER A 88 1.49 -13.17 10.33
C SER A 88 2.36 -12.72 11.51
N SER A 89 3.43 -11.95 11.25
CA SER A 89 4.33 -11.41 12.29
C SER A 89 4.54 -9.89 12.18
N SER A 90 3.70 -9.20 11.42
CA SER A 90 3.80 -7.74 11.28
C SER A 90 2.45 -7.10 11.04
N SER A 91 2.20 -6.02 11.75
CA SER A 91 1.02 -5.18 11.60
C SER A 91 1.40 -3.70 11.73
N THR A 92 0.46 -2.81 11.45
CA THR A 92 0.58 -1.39 11.76
C THR A 92 -0.66 -0.97 12.52
N ILE A 93 -0.44 -0.34 13.67
CA ILE A 93 -1.50 0.21 14.52
C ILE A 93 -1.67 1.71 14.27
N SER A 94 -2.85 2.23 14.54
CA SER A 94 -3.25 3.62 14.26
C SER A 94 -4.23 4.13 15.31
N GLY A 95 -4.00 5.35 15.81
CA GLY A 95 -4.84 5.91 16.86
C GLY A 95 -4.36 7.27 17.39
N PRO A 96 -4.89 7.74 18.53
CA PRO A 96 -4.50 9.00 19.15
C PRO A 96 -3.04 8.98 19.58
N GLU A 97 -2.33 10.08 19.33
CA GLU A 97 -0.86 10.12 19.42
C GLU A 97 -0.31 9.65 20.76
N GLU A 98 -0.80 10.19 21.86
CA GLU A 98 -0.28 9.90 23.19
C GLU A 98 -0.58 8.46 23.64
N ILE A 99 -1.72 7.91 23.22
CA ILE A 99 -2.12 6.52 23.53
C ILE A 99 -1.23 5.55 22.75
N VAL A 100 -1.03 5.79 21.43
CA VAL A 100 -0.17 4.94 20.60
C VAL A 100 1.28 5.01 21.08
N LYS A 101 1.81 6.20 21.40
CA LYS A 101 3.18 6.35 21.95
C LYS A 101 3.35 5.58 23.27
N THR A 102 2.36 5.62 24.14
CA THR A 102 2.38 4.90 25.42
C THR A 102 2.40 3.39 25.19
N PHE A 103 1.53 2.89 24.31
CA PHE A 103 1.48 1.47 23.97
C PHE A 103 2.77 1.00 23.26
N VAL A 104 3.34 1.80 22.36
CA VAL A 104 4.66 1.51 21.74
C VAL A 104 5.75 1.35 22.81
N LYS A 105 5.81 2.23 23.81
CA LYS A 105 6.78 2.12 24.91
C LYS A 105 6.55 0.87 25.75
N GLN A 106 5.28 0.47 25.96
CA GLN A 106 4.96 -0.76 26.66
C GLN A 106 5.46 -1.99 25.89
N LEU A 107 5.11 -2.10 24.60
CA LEU A 107 5.57 -3.21 23.74
C LEU A 107 7.10 -3.32 23.71
N GLN A 108 7.79 -2.18 23.64
CA GLN A 108 9.26 -2.15 23.68
C GLN A 108 9.84 -2.67 25.01
N LYS A 109 9.21 -2.39 26.15
CA LYS A 109 9.61 -2.94 27.46
C LYS A 109 9.43 -4.45 27.52
N GLU A 110 8.46 -4.98 26.77
CA GLU A 110 8.19 -6.42 26.61
C GLU A 110 9.04 -7.05 25.50
N HIS A 111 10.04 -6.33 24.97
CA HIS A 111 10.93 -6.77 23.88
C HIS A 111 10.22 -7.06 22.55
N ILE A 112 9.01 -6.51 22.36
CA ILE A 112 8.28 -6.57 21.09
C ILE A 112 8.73 -5.39 20.22
N PHE A 113 9.05 -5.67 18.95
CA PHE A 113 9.39 -4.61 17.99
C PHE A 113 8.20 -3.67 17.81
N ALA A 114 8.42 -2.37 18.05
CA ALA A 114 7.44 -1.32 17.79
C ALA A 114 8.18 -0.06 17.34
N ARG A 115 7.86 0.45 16.14
CA ARG A 115 8.53 1.62 15.56
C ARG A 115 7.53 2.56 14.90
N ALA A 116 7.71 3.86 15.15
CA ALA A 116 6.96 4.93 14.52
C ALA A 116 6.97 4.84 12.98
N VAL A 117 5.83 5.16 12.38
CA VAL A 117 5.68 5.41 10.94
C VAL A 117 5.42 6.90 10.75
N ASN A 118 6.16 7.55 9.85
CA ASN A 118 5.92 8.96 9.56
C ASN A 118 4.62 9.12 8.75
N VAL A 119 3.61 9.69 9.39
CA VAL A 119 2.25 9.87 8.85
C VAL A 119 1.75 11.30 9.02
N ALA A 120 2.65 12.27 9.17
CA ALA A 120 2.31 13.70 9.34
C ALA A 120 1.23 13.94 10.42
N ASN A 121 1.33 13.21 11.54
CA ASN A 121 0.39 13.26 12.67
C ASN A 121 -1.05 12.85 12.34
N ILE A 122 -1.25 11.98 11.34
CA ILE A 122 -2.57 11.49 10.92
C ILE A 122 -2.69 9.98 11.20
N ALA A 123 -3.78 9.58 11.83
CA ALA A 123 -4.12 8.18 12.09
C ALA A 123 -4.88 7.57 10.90
N TYR A 124 -4.18 7.27 9.80
CA TYR A 124 -4.80 6.65 8.61
C TYR A 124 -5.36 5.24 8.89
N HIS A 125 -6.33 4.81 8.07
CA HIS A 125 -6.97 3.48 8.15
C HIS A 125 -7.54 3.15 9.54
N SER A 126 -8.07 4.18 10.21
CA SER A 126 -8.67 4.10 11.53
C SER A 126 -10.00 4.84 11.56
N ARG A 127 -10.73 4.73 12.65
CA ARG A 127 -11.94 5.54 12.87
C ARG A 127 -11.67 7.05 12.85
N TYR A 128 -10.44 7.48 13.15
CA TYR A 128 -10.09 8.88 13.32
C TYR A 128 -9.94 9.66 12.01
N ILE A 129 -9.75 8.97 10.87
CA ILE A 129 -9.67 9.64 9.55
C ILE A 129 -11.06 9.83 8.91
N ARG A 130 -12.13 9.27 9.50
CA ARG A 130 -13.50 9.37 8.97
C ARG A 130 -13.98 10.79 8.67
N PRO A 131 -13.67 11.82 9.48
CA PRO A 131 -14.09 13.19 9.17
C PRO A 131 -13.57 13.73 7.83
N ALA A 132 -12.47 13.20 7.29
CA ALA A 132 -11.92 13.61 6.00
C ALA A 132 -12.64 12.98 4.80
N ALA A 133 -13.42 11.92 5.02
CA ALA A 133 -14.05 11.16 3.94
C ALA A 133 -15.05 11.97 3.08
N PRO A 134 -15.93 12.82 3.65
CA PRO A 134 -16.85 13.62 2.83
C PRO A 134 -16.11 14.55 1.85
N LYS A 135 -15.06 15.26 2.32
CA LYS A 135 -14.24 16.13 1.46
C LYS A 135 -13.52 15.34 0.37
N LEU A 136 -12.89 14.22 0.76
CA LEU A 136 -12.19 13.37 -0.22
C LEU A 136 -13.15 12.85 -1.28
N LEU A 137 -14.32 12.35 -0.87
CA LEU A 137 -15.33 11.85 -1.79
C LEU A 137 -15.81 12.94 -2.75
N GLU A 138 -16.01 14.16 -2.27
CA GLU A 138 -16.38 15.30 -3.11
C GLU A 138 -15.32 15.59 -4.19
N TYR A 139 -14.05 15.67 -3.81
CA TYR A 139 -12.96 15.89 -4.77
C TYR A 139 -12.85 14.75 -5.78
N LEU A 140 -12.91 13.51 -5.30
CA LEU A 140 -12.78 12.34 -6.16
C LEU A 140 -13.99 12.17 -7.10
N LYS A 141 -15.20 12.59 -6.71
CA LYS A 141 -16.36 12.58 -7.62
C LYS A 141 -16.24 13.59 -8.76
N LYS A 142 -15.57 14.71 -8.53
CA LYS A 142 -15.25 15.69 -9.57
C LYS A 142 -14.18 15.18 -10.53
N LEU A 143 -13.25 14.36 -10.01
CA LEU A 143 -12.16 13.77 -10.79
C LEU A 143 -12.59 12.53 -11.57
N VAL A 144 -13.25 11.58 -10.91
CA VAL A 144 -13.63 10.26 -11.44
C VAL A 144 -15.12 10.29 -11.80
N THR A 145 -15.42 10.90 -12.95
CA THR A 145 -16.81 11.08 -13.43
C THR A 145 -17.37 9.84 -14.11
N ASP A 146 -16.53 9.05 -14.77
CA ASP A 146 -16.88 7.76 -15.39
C ASP A 146 -15.92 6.66 -14.88
N PRO A 147 -16.28 5.96 -13.78
CA PRO A 147 -15.39 5.01 -13.15
C PRO A 147 -15.22 3.75 -14.01
N LYS A 148 -13.96 3.41 -14.32
CA LYS A 148 -13.63 2.22 -15.12
C LYS A 148 -13.70 0.94 -14.27
N PRO A 149 -14.10 -0.20 -14.88
CA PRO A 149 -14.10 -1.49 -14.19
C PRO A 149 -12.67 -1.93 -13.89
N ARG A 150 -12.46 -2.45 -12.68
CA ARG A 150 -11.19 -3.05 -12.26
C ARG A 150 -11.00 -4.40 -12.96
N SER A 151 -9.81 -4.69 -13.46
CA SER A 151 -9.54 -6.03 -14.01
C SER A 151 -9.35 -7.05 -12.89
N SER A 152 -9.44 -8.35 -13.25
CA SER A 152 -9.17 -9.44 -12.31
C SER A 152 -7.70 -9.52 -11.86
N LYS A 153 -6.79 -8.78 -12.50
CA LYS A 153 -5.37 -8.72 -12.11
C LYS A 153 -5.15 -7.88 -10.86
N TRP A 154 -6.08 -6.96 -10.56
CA TRP A 154 -6.00 -6.11 -9.39
C TRP A 154 -6.65 -6.78 -8.18
N ILE A 155 -5.83 -7.29 -7.27
CA ILE A 155 -6.29 -7.80 -5.97
C ILE A 155 -6.44 -6.61 -5.00
N SER A 156 -7.66 -6.39 -4.51
CA SER A 156 -7.93 -5.29 -3.56
C SER A 156 -7.31 -5.61 -2.21
N SER A 157 -6.66 -4.61 -1.59
CA SER A 157 -6.22 -4.68 -0.20
C SER A 157 -7.10 -3.86 0.74
N SER A 158 -8.17 -3.24 0.24
CA SER A 158 -9.06 -2.36 1.02
C SER A 158 -10.48 -2.90 1.16
N ILE A 159 -10.79 -4.01 0.50
CA ILE A 159 -12.07 -4.71 0.53
C ILE A 159 -11.81 -6.20 0.81
N PRO A 160 -12.51 -6.82 1.77
CA PRO A 160 -12.40 -8.26 2.03
C PRO A 160 -12.69 -9.10 0.78
N GLU A 161 -12.03 -10.25 0.64
CA GLU A 161 -12.20 -11.16 -0.50
C GLU A 161 -13.67 -11.57 -0.74
N SER A 162 -14.42 -11.80 0.35
CA SER A 162 -15.85 -12.12 0.31
C SER A 162 -16.70 -11.05 -0.38
N GLU A 163 -16.19 -9.82 -0.48
CA GLU A 163 -16.88 -8.65 -1.02
C GLU A 163 -16.32 -8.18 -2.37
N TRP A 164 -15.35 -8.88 -2.97
CA TRP A 164 -14.77 -8.49 -4.26
C TRP A 164 -15.78 -8.47 -5.42
N LYS A 165 -16.94 -9.13 -5.27
CA LYS A 165 -18.01 -9.14 -6.27
C LYS A 165 -19.06 -8.03 -6.05
N THR A 166 -18.91 -7.22 -5.00
CA THR A 166 -19.84 -6.11 -4.72
C THR A 166 -19.66 -4.97 -5.72
N PRO A 167 -20.68 -4.09 -5.91
CA PRO A 167 -20.55 -2.91 -6.76
C PRO A 167 -19.37 -2.01 -6.37
N LEU A 168 -19.11 -1.85 -5.06
CA LEU A 168 -17.99 -1.04 -4.55
C LEU A 168 -16.64 -1.57 -5.06
N ALA A 169 -16.46 -2.89 -5.09
CA ALA A 169 -15.21 -3.51 -5.52
C ALA A 169 -15.04 -3.59 -7.04
N LYS A 170 -16.13 -3.49 -7.82
CA LYS A 170 -16.09 -3.72 -9.27
C LYS A 170 -15.42 -2.59 -10.05
N TYR A 171 -15.47 -1.36 -9.53
CA TYR A 171 -15.01 -0.16 -10.24
C TYR A 171 -13.95 0.58 -9.45
N SER A 172 -13.00 1.20 -10.15
CA SER A 172 -12.05 2.14 -9.56
C SER A 172 -12.71 3.51 -9.39
N SER A 173 -13.74 3.58 -8.54
CA SER A 173 -14.56 4.79 -8.34
C SER A 173 -14.06 5.68 -7.20
N ALA A 174 -14.64 6.87 -7.09
CA ALA A 174 -14.42 7.77 -5.96
C ALA A 174 -14.74 7.10 -4.61
N GLU A 175 -15.80 6.29 -4.55
CA GLU A 175 -16.19 5.53 -3.38
C GLU A 175 -15.16 4.45 -3.03
N TYR A 176 -14.61 3.74 -4.02
CA TYR A 176 -13.55 2.74 -3.80
C TYR A 176 -12.32 3.38 -3.14
N HIS A 177 -11.84 4.49 -3.70
CA HIS A 177 -10.64 5.17 -3.22
C HIS A 177 -10.85 5.89 -1.89
N THR A 178 -12.09 6.34 -1.62
CA THR A 178 -12.48 6.84 -0.30
C THR A 178 -12.53 5.70 0.73
N ASN A 179 -13.09 4.54 0.37
CA ASN A 179 -13.07 3.34 1.22
C ASN A 179 -11.64 2.92 1.56
N ASN A 180 -10.71 2.95 0.60
CA ASN A 180 -9.29 2.67 0.86
C ASN A 180 -8.69 3.56 1.96
N LEU A 181 -9.10 4.82 2.09
CA LEU A 181 -8.62 5.68 3.19
C LEU A 181 -9.12 5.22 4.56
N LEU A 182 -10.35 4.72 4.62
CA LEU A 182 -11.09 4.44 5.84
C LEU A 182 -10.85 3.03 6.38
N SER A 183 -10.69 2.08 5.48
CA SER A 183 -10.65 0.65 5.77
C SER A 183 -9.22 0.18 6.07
N PRO A 184 -9.07 -0.89 6.87
CA PRO A 184 -7.77 -1.49 7.12
C PRO A 184 -7.14 -2.02 5.83
N VAL A 185 -5.82 -2.07 5.78
CA VAL A 185 -5.05 -2.63 4.66
C VAL A 185 -4.88 -4.13 4.89
N LEU A 186 -5.63 -4.93 4.14
CA LEU A 186 -5.64 -6.39 4.17
C LEU A 186 -4.51 -7.00 3.32
N PHE A 187 -3.26 -6.63 3.63
CA PHE A 187 -2.11 -6.99 2.81
C PHE A 187 -1.72 -8.47 2.96
N GLU A 188 -1.74 -9.01 4.18
CA GLU A 188 -1.53 -10.45 4.44
C GLU A 188 -2.58 -11.31 3.75
N GLU A 189 -3.81 -10.85 3.71
CA GLU A 189 -4.90 -11.57 3.06
C GLU A 189 -4.75 -11.55 1.55
N SER A 190 -4.56 -10.37 0.95
CA SER A 190 -4.43 -10.20 -0.50
C SER A 190 -3.21 -10.92 -1.08
N THR A 191 -2.10 -10.96 -0.35
CA THR A 191 -0.86 -11.64 -0.79
C THR A 191 -0.97 -13.16 -0.82
N LYS A 192 -1.99 -13.79 -0.23
CA LYS A 192 -2.28 -15.23 -0.41
C LYS A 192 -2.64 -15.59 -1.85
N CYS A 193 -3.06 -14.62 -2.66
CA CYS A 193 -3.30 -14.80 -4.08
C CYS A 193 -2.00 -14.87 -4.90
N ILE A 194 -0.84 -14.59 -4.30
CA ILE A 194 0.46 -14.62 -5.00
C ILE A 194 0.95 -16.08 -5.11
N PRO A 195 1.25 -16.58 -6.32
CA PRO A 195 1.85 -17.90 -6.49
C PRO A 195 3.20 -18.04 -5.78
N ASN A 196 3.52 -19.25 -5.29
CA ASN A 196 4.73 -19.49 -4.49
C ASN A 196 6.05 -19.21 -5.23
N ASN A 197 6.06 -19.32 -6.56
CA ASN A 197 7.21 -19.11 -7.44
C ASN A 197 7.15 -17.78 -8.20
N ALA A 198 6.28 -16.84 -7.79
CA ALA A 198 6.13 -15.56 -8.47
C ALA A 198 7.37 -14.68 -8.35
N ILE A 199 7.56 -13.81 -9.35
CA ILE A 199 8.51 -12.70 -9.29
C ILE A 199 7.75 -11.47 -8.81
N VAL A 200 7.98 -11.08 -7.57
CA VAL A 200 7.33 -9.93 -6.93
C VAL A 200 8.22 -8.70 -7.07
N ILE A 201 7.69 -7.68 -7.75
CA ILE A 201 8.39 -6.43 -8.03
C ILE A 201 7.78 -5.32 -7.18
N GLU A 202 8.57 -4.72 -6.30
CA GLU A 202 8.10 -3.63 -5.43
C GLU A 202 8.24 -2.28 -6.13
N ILE A 203 7.08 -1.71 -6.49
CA ILE A 203 6.94 -0.40 -7.11
C ILE A 203 6.81 0.69 -6.04
N ALA A 204 7.94 1.16 -5.52
CA ALA A 204 7.99 2.15 -4.45
C ALA A 204 9.29 2.97 -4.52
N PRO A 205 9.35 4.18 -3.91
CA PRO A 205 10.60 4.95 -3.79
C PRO A 205 11.62 4.31 -2.83
N HIS A 206 11.24 3.25 -2.14
CA HIS A 206 12.09 2.45 -1.25
C HIS A 206 11.43 1.09 -1.07
N GLY A 207 12.23 0.02 -1.12
CA GLY A 207 11.78 -1.37 -0.88
C GLY A 207 11.42 -1.65 0.59
N LEU A 208 10.42 -0.95 1.12
CA LEU A 208 9.99 -1.04 2.52
C LEU A 208 9.36 -2.40 2.83
N LEU A 209 8.60 -2.96 1.88
CA LEU A 209 7.85 -4.19 2.07
C LEU A 209 8.71 -5.44 1.83
N GLN A 210 9.94 -5.30 1.29
CA GLN A 210 10.85 -6.43 1.04
C GLN A 210 10.97 -7.40 2.22
N ALA A 211 11.13 -6.91 3.45
CA ALA A 211 11.28 -7.75 4.63
C ALA A 211 9.98 -8.50 4.99
N ILE A 212 8.84 -7.86 4.77
CA ILE A 212 7.51 -8.45 5.00
C ILE A 212 7.27 -9.54 3.95
N ILE A 213 7.45 -9.21 2.66
CA ILE A 213 7.14 -10.13 1.58
C ILE A 213 8.04 -11.38 1.66
N ARG A 214 9.36 -11.22 1.85
CA ARG A 214 10.31 -12.36 1.95
C ARG A 214 9.99 -13.34 3.07
N LYS A 215 9.46 -12.86 4.21
CA LYS A 215 9.15 -13.72 5.36
C LYS A 215 7.82 -14.44 5.21
N SER A 216 6.93 -13.93 4.36
CA SER A 216 5.50 -14.26 4.47
C SER A 216 4.91 -14.84 3.20
N PHE A 217 5.39 -14.47 2.01
CA PHE A 217 4.76 -14.86 0.73
C PHE A 217 5.81 -15.17 -0.33
N ALA A 218 5.46 -16.02 -1.30
CA ALA A 218 6.34 -16.44 -2.39
C ALA A 218 7.75 -16.83 -1.91
N GLN A 219 7.81 -17.77 -0.95
CA GLN A 219 9.06 -18.23 -0.32
C GLN A 219 10.05 -18.82 -1.32
N ASN A 220 9.54 -19.38 -2.42
CA ASN A 220 10.34 -19.94 -3.52
C ASN A 220 10.42 -18.99 -4.73
N GLY A 221 9.93 -17.76 -4.59
CA GLY A 221 9.89 -16.73 -5.63
C GLY A 221 11.01 -15.70 -5.47
N HIS A 222 11.00 -14.72 -6.36
CA HIS A 222 11.96 -13.61 -6.34
C HIS A 222 11.29 -12.34 -5.82
N HIS A 223 12.02 -11.57 -5.03
CA HIS A 223 11.55 -10.30 -4.46
C HIS A 223 12.53 -9.20 -4.88
N ILE A 224 12.06 -8.26 -5.70
CA ILE A 224 12.92 -7.27 -6.36
C ILE A 224 12.36 -5.87 -6.12
N SER A 225 13.12 -5.03 -5.43
CA SER A 225 12.81 -3.59 -5.34
C SER A 225 13.44 -2.83 -6.49
N LEU A 226 12.74 -1.83 -7.02
CA LEU A 226 13.25 -0.94 -8.07
C LEU A 226 13.94 0.31 -7.53
N ALA A 227 13.79 0.61 -6.23
CA ALA A 227 14.44 1.76 -5.61
C ALA A 227 14.88 1.49 -4.17
N LEU A 228 15.89 2.24 -3.74
CA LEU A 228 16.42 2.22 -2.38
C LEU A 228 16.73 3.66 -1.94
N ARG A 229 15.91 4.19 -1.03
CA ARG A 229 16.16 5.49 -0.38
C ARG A 229 17.58 5.55 0.19
N GLY A 230 18.29 6.61 -0.14
CA GLY A 230 19.66 6.86 0.34
C GLY A 230 20.75 6.12 -0.43
N HIS A 231 20.42 5.35 -1.48
CA HIS A 231 21.45 4.79 -2.36
C HIS A 231 22.19 5.92 -3.08
N PRO A 232 23.54 5.88 -3.15
CA PRO A 232 24.33 6.97 -3.75
C PRO A 232 24.04 7.18 -5.24
N ASN A 233 23.64 6.12 -5.94
CA ASN A 233 23.30 6.16 -7.35
C ASN A 233 22.00 5.40 -7.63
N SER A 234 20.86 6.11 -7.63
CA SER A 234 19.54 5.50 -7.84
C SER A 234 19.39 4.86 -9.22
N THR A 235 20.03 5.42 -10.25
CA THR A 235 20.00 4.88 -11.62
C THR A 235 20.71 3.53 -11.69
N GLU A 236 21.90 3.44 -11.10
CA GLU A 236 22.64 2.17 -11.01
C GLU A 236 21.84 1.11 -10.23
N PHE A 237 21.20 1.49 -9.12
CA PHE A 237 20.35 0.57 -8.37
C PHE A 237 19.17 0.05 -9.22
N LEU A 238 18.52 0.94 -9.97
CA LEU A 238 17.42 0.58 -10.86
C LEU A 238 17.88 -0.37 -11.97
N LEU A 239 19.01 -0.07 -12.63
CA LEU A 239 19.58 -0.93 -13.68
C LEU A 239 20.04 -2.29 -13.13
N ALA A 240 20.62 -2.33 -11.92
CA ALA A 240 20.93 -3.57 -11.23
C ALA A 240 19.67 -4.39 -10.92
N ALA A 241 18.54 -3.73 -10.64
CA ALA A 241 17.25 -4.41 -10.49
C ALA A 241 16.78 -5.02 -11.82
N VAL A 242 16.99 -4.35 -12.97
CA VAL A 242 16.73 -4.95 -14.30
C VAL A 242 17.56 -6.22 -14.51
N GLY A 243 18.84 -6.20 -14.14
CA GLY A 243 19.68 -7.41 -14.16
C GLY A 243 19.11 -8.54 -13.29
N LYS A 244 18.59 -8.22 -12.09
CA LYS A 244 17.93 -9.21 -11.22
C LYS A 244 16.64 -9.76 -11.83
N LEU A 245 15.86 -8.93 -12.53
CA LEU A 245 14.66 -9.38 -13.26
C LEU A 245 15.03 -10.40 -14.34
N TYR A 246 16.09 -10.13 -15.10
CA TYR A 246 16.61 -11.07 -16.09
C TYR A 246 17.06 -12.40 -15.45
N MET A 247 17.86 -12.34 -14.38
CA MET A 247 18.32 -13.53 -13.66
C MET A 247 17.18 -14.34 -13.01
N ALA A 248 16.05 -13.69 -12.72
CA ALA A 248 14.84 -14.35 -12.22
C ALA A 248 14.02 -15.03 -13.33
N GLY A 249 14.41 -14.89 -14.60
CA GLY A 249 13.77 -15.54 -15.75
C GLY A 249 12.86 -14.64 -16.59
N LEU A 250 12.81 -13.33 -16.32
CA LEU A 250 12.14 -12.39 -17.21
C LEU A 250 13.05 -12.02 -18.38
N LEU A 251 12.47 -11.45 -19.44
CA LEU A 251 13.19 -10.96 -20.62
C LEU A 251 12.97 -9.44 -20.80
N PRO A 252 13.54 -8.57 -19.93
CA PRO A 252 13.37 -7.13 -20.06
C PRO A 252 13.91 -6.62 -21.40
N LYS A 253 13.14 -5.81 -22.11
CA LYS A 253 13.53 -5.20 -23.39
C LYS A 253 14.42 -3.97 -23.17
N VAL A 254 15.67 -4.23 -22.79
CA VAL A 254 16.66 -3.19 -22.41
C VAL A 254 16.96 -2.21 -23.57
N SER A 255 16.75 -2.62 -24.83
CA SER A 255 16.93 -1.74 -26.00
C SER A 255 15.97 -0.53 -26.05
N ASN A 256 14.93 -0.52 -25.21
CA ASN A 256 13.97 0.57 -25.11
C ASN A 256 14.38 1.63 -24.06
N LEU A 257 15.49 1.42 -23.34
CA LEU A 257 15.99 2.35 -22.32
C LEU A 257 16.81 3.50 -22.92
#